data_AF-A0A2N9GAW3-F1
#
_entry.id   AF-A0A2N9GAW3-F1
#
_cell.length_a   1.000
_cell.length_b   1.000
_cell.length_c   1.000
_cell.angle_alpha   90.00
_cell.angle_beta   90.00
_cell.angle_gamma   90.00
#
_symmetry.space_group_name_H-M   'P 1'
#
loop_
_entity.id
_entity.type
_entity.pdbx_description
1 polymer ?
#
loop_
_entity_poly.entity_id
_entity_poly.type
_entity_poly.pdbx_seq_one_letter_code
_entity_poly.pdbx_strand_id
1 'polypeptide(L)'
;MSSMQLFYVLPFFLLIVILNPIHAVDYLVINNATATLGDARIEVIGVLYHETTRVWQWSGNNEAPIGLITGIADYVRLKAGWASPHWVQRGSGLRWNEGFAVTAYFLDYCNALNDGFVAEVNALMKYYYSDSFFVKLMGKSVDELWIDYKAHYE
;
A
#
# COMPACT_ATOMS: atom_id res chain seq x y z
N MET A 1 -36.67 9.30 14.26
CA MET A 1 -36.61 7.87 13.89
C MET A 1 -36.09 7.09 15.08
N SER A 2 -36.89 6.16 15.62
CA SER A 2 -36.57 5.44 16.86
C SER A 2 -35.59 4.29 16.62
N SER A 3 -34.85 3.92 17.67
CA SER A 3 -33.77 2.93 17.72
C SER A 3 -34.14 1.49 17.33
N MET A 4 -35.40 1.20 16.98
CA MET A 4 -35.86 -0.12 16.57
C MET A 4 -35.71 -0.41 15.07
N GLN A 5 -35.39 0.57 14.22
CA GLN A 5 -35.21 0.32 12.78
C GLN A 5 -33.79 -0.05 12.36
N LEU A 6 -32.79 0.08 13.26
CA LEU A 6 -31.38 -0.18 12.90
C LEU A 6 -30.99 -1.66 12.98
N PHE A 7 -31.73 -2.48 13.74
CA PHE A 7 -31.41 -3.90 13.95
C PHE A 7 -31.81 -4.83 12.79
N TYR A 8 -32.67 -4.38 11.88
CA TYR A 8 -33.14 -5.21 10.75
C TYR A 8 -32.35 -5.00 9.45
N VAL A 9 -31.49 -3.99 9.38
CA VAL A 9 -30.76 -3.65 8.13
C VAL A 9 -29.43 -4.41 8.03
N LEU A 10 -28.76 -4.63 9.16
CA LEU A 10 -27.51 -5.39 9.26
C LEU A 10 -27.59 -6.86 8.77
N PRO A 11 -28.62 -7.66 9.12
CA PRO A 11 -28.69 -9.04 8.65
C PRO A 11 -29.03 -9.17 7.15
N PHE A 12 -29.65 -8.15 6.55
CA PHE A 12 -30.00 -8.19 5.12
C PHE A 12 -28.78 -7.99 4.22
N PHE A 13 -27.82 -7.14 4.63
CA PHE A 13 -26.56 -6.97 3.91
C PHE A 13 -25.70 -8.23 3.93
N LEU A 14 -25.63 -8.94 5.06
CA LEU A 14 -24.92 -10.23 5.14
C LEU A 14 -25.56 -11.26 4.21
N LEU A 15 -26.90 -11.29 4.14
CA LEU A 15 -27.63 -12.21 3.26
C LEU A 15 -27.40 -11.88 1.78
N ILE A 16 -27.33 -10.59 1.40
CA ILE A 16 -27.04 -10.17 0.02
C ILE A 16 -25.63 -10.60 -0.42
N VAL A 17 -24.62 -10.53 0.47
CA VAL A 17 -23.25 -11.00 0.19
C VAL A 17 -23.18 -12.52 0.03
N ILE A 18 -24.01 -13.27 0.76
CA ILE A 18 -24.10 -14.74 0.67
C ILE A 18 -24.86 -15.18 -0.59
N LEU A 19 -25.90 -14.44 -0.99
CA LEU A 19 -26.78 -14.78 -2.12
C LEU A 19 -26.28 -14.26 -3.48
N ASN A 20 -25.47 -13.21 -3.47
CA ASN A 20 -24.79 -12.70 -4.66
C ASN A 20 -23.29 -12.89 -4.44
N PRO A 21 -22.78 -14.14 -4.54
CA PRO A 21 -21.34 -14.31 -4.68
C PRO A 21 -20.92 -13.39 -5.81
N ILE A 22 -20.06 -12.42 -5.49
CA ILE A 22 -19.36 -11.64 -6.50
C ILE A 22 -18.80 -12.71 -7.42
N HIS A 23 -19.25 -12.76 -8.68
CA HIS A 23 -18.75 -13.74 -9.63
C HIS A 23 -17.24 -13.50 -9.73
N ALA A 24 -16.47 -14.26 -8.95
CA ALA A 24 -15.04 -14.32 -9.11
C ALA A 24 -14.88 -14.83 -10.54
N VAL A 25 -14.38 -13.97 -11.41
CA VAL A 25 -14.01 -14.41 -12.75
C VAL A 25 -12.94 -15.48 -12.54
N ASP A 26 -13.24 -16.71 -12.94
CA ASP A 26 -12.28 -17.81 -12.91
C ASP A 26 -11.15 -17.47 -13.90
N TYR A 27 -10.11 -16.82 -13.40
CA TYR A 27 -8.88 -16.62 -14.15
C TYR A 27 -7.97 -17.81 -13.88
N LEU A 28 -7.81 -18.68 -14.88
CA LEU A 28 -6.77 -19.69 -14.86
C LEU A 28 -5.41 -19.01 -15.10
N VAL A 29 -4.64 -18.83 -14.03
CA VAL A 29 -3.25 -18.34 -14.13
C VAL A 29 -2.36 -19.51 -14.53
N ILE A 30 -2.10 -19.66 -15.84
CA ILE A 30 -1.11 -20.63 -16.35
C ILE A 30 0.27 -19.97 -16.37
N ASN A 31 1.18 -20.46 -15.53
CA ASN A 31 2.58 -20.04 -15.57
C ASN A 31 3.36 -20.86 -16.62
N ASN A 32 3.59 -20.28 -17.79
CA ASN A 32 4.43 -20.84 -18.86
C ASN A 32 5.88 -20.34 -18.82
N ALA A 33 6.29 -19.64 -17.76
CA ALA A 33 7.62 -19.03 -17.70
C ALA A 33 8.68 -20.09 -17.35
N THR A 34 9.35 -20.61 -18.37
CA THR A 34 10.47 -21.55 -18.25
C THR A 34 11.81 -20.87 -17.88
N ALA A 35 11.81 -19.54 -17.72
CA ALA A 35 13.03 -18.73 -17.59
C ALA A 35 12.90 -17.57 -16.57
N THR A 36 12.24 -17.80 -15.43
CA THR A 36 12.29 -16.83 -14.32
C THR A 36 13.39 -17.22 -13.34
N LEU A 37 14.41 -16.37 -13.21
CA LEU A 37 15.52 -16.52 -12.26
C LEU A 37 15.07 -16.33 -10.80
N GLY A 38 13.85 -15.84 -10.57
CA GLY A 38 13.19 -15.75 -9.27
C GLY A 38 11.93 -16.62 -9.27
N ASP A 39 11.70 -17.35 -8.19
CA ASP A 39 10.55 -18.24 -8.03
C ASP A 39 9.25 -17.51 -8.40
N ALA A 40 8.65 -17.84 -9.54
CA ALA A 40 7.44 -17.20 -10.04
C ALA A 40 6.30 -17.21 -9.00
N ARG A 41 6.32 -18.15 -8.05
CA ARG A 41 5.43 -18.16 -6.90
C ARG A 41 5.61 -16.93 -6.01
N ILE A 42 6.85 -16.55 -5.69
CA ILE A 42 7.17 -15.37 -4.87
C ILE A 42 6.65 -14.10 -5.56
N GLU A 43 6.90 -13.96 -6.86
CA GLU A 43 6.45 -12.79 -7.62
C GLU A 43 4.93 -12.73 -7.72
N VAL A 44 4.25 -13.83 -8.02
CA VAL A 44 2.78 -13.88 -8.09
C VAL A 44 2.17 -13.52 -6.75
N ILE A 45 2.65 -14.11 -5.64
CA ILE A 45 2.13 -13.77 -4.31
C ILE A 45 2.39 -12.29 -3.98
N GLY A 46 3.60 -11.79 -4.26
CA GLY A 46 3.95 -10.39 -4.02
C GLY A 46 3.04 -9.42 -4.80
N VAL A 47 2.78 -9.69 -6.08
CA VAL A 47 1.86 -8.89 -6.90
C VAL A 47 0.44 -8.94 -6.35
N LEU A 48 -0.04 -10.08 -5.85
CA LEU A 48 -1.35 -10.16 -5.21
C LEU A 48 -1.46 -9.26 -3.98
N TYR A 49 -0.42 -9.16 -3.14
CA TYR A 49 -0.40 -8.19 -2.03
C TYR A 49 -0.41 -6.74 -2.53
N HIS A 50 0.38 -6.44 -3.58
CA HIS A 50 0.39 -5.11 -4.19
C HIS A 50 -1.01 -4.71 -4.67
N GLU A 51 -1.65 -5.53 -5.50
CA GLU A 51 -2.95 -5.22 -6.10
C GLU A 51 -4.08 -5.24 -5.07
N THR A 52 -4.05 -6.14 -4.09
CA THR A 52 -5.05 -6.16 -3.01
C THR A 52 -4.98 -4.89 -2.17
N THR A 53 -3.77 -4.35 -1.94
CA THR A 53 -3.61 -3.06 -1.23
C THR A 53 -4.31 -1.93 -1.96
N ARG A 54 -4.26 -1.93 -3.31
CA ARG A 54 -4.91 -0.91 -4.13
C ARG A 54 -6.43 -0.87 -3.99
N VAL A 55 -7.06 -1.99 -3.61
CA VAL A 55 -8.51 -2.06 -3.35
C VAL A 55 -8.91 -1.26 -2.11
N TRP A 56 -8.04 -1.23 -1.09
CA TRP A 56 -8.36 -0.66 0.23
C TRP A 56 -7.70 0.68 0.51
N GLN A 57 -6.64 1.03 -0.22
CA GLN A 57 -5.94 2.29 -0.03
C GLN A 57 -6.74 3.48 -0.56
N TRP A 58 -6.62 4.62 0.11
CA TRP A 58 -7.19 5.87 -0.36
C TRP A 58 -6.21 6.58 -1.31
N SER A 59 -6.74 7.22 -2.36
CA SER A 59 -5.93 7.96 -3.34
C SER A 59 -5.83 9.46 -3.05
N GLY A 60 -6.37 9.94 -1.93
CA GLY A 60 -6.47 11.38 -1.68
C GLY A 60 -7.35 12.07 -2.70
N ASN A 61 -8.48 11.46 -3.10
CA ASN A 61 -9.31 11.95 -4.21
C ASN A 61 -8.51 12.12 -5.53
N ASN A 62 -7.56 11.21 -5.77
CA ASN A 62 -6.61 11.21 -6.90
C ASN A 62 -5.60 12.37 -6.90
N GLU A 63 -5.45 13.09 -5.78
CA GLU A 63 -4.44 14.13 -5.61
C GLU A 63 -3.10 13.57 -5.12
N ALA A 64 -3.11 12.39 -4.50
CA ALA A 64 -1.88 11.78 -4.00
C ALA A 64 -0.91 11.47 -5.15
N PRO A 65 0.41 11.71 -4.97
CA PRO A 65 1.40 11.35 -5.95
C PRO A 65 1.30 9.85 -6.31
N ILE A 66 1.31 9.54 -7.61
CA ILE A 66 1.20 8.14 -8.07
C ILE A 66 2.32 7.25 -7.50
N GLY A 67 3.49 7.84 -7.22
CA GLY A 67 4.58 7.15 -6.54
C GLY A 67 4.25 6.81 -5.09
N LEU A 68 3.56 7.68 -4.35
CA LEU A 68 3.10 7.32 -3.00
C LEU A 68 2.11 6.15 -3.05
N ILE A 69 1.14 6.21 -3.96
CA ILE A 69 0.11 5.17 -4.14
C ILE A 69 0.71 3.82 -4.53
N THR A 70 1.66 3.80 -5.47
CA THR A 70 2.37 2.57 -5.85
C THR A 70 3.34 2.10 -4.74
N GLY A 71 3.95 3.03 -4.03
CA GLY A 71 4.86 2.76 -2.91
C GLY A 71 4.17 2.18 -1.68
N ILE A 72 2.94 2.61 -1.35
CA ILE A 72 2.13 2.01 -0.27
C ILE A 72 1.79 0.55 -0.61
N ALA A 73 1.40 0.27 -1.85
CA ALA A 73 1.14 -1.09 -2.30
C ALA A 73 2.38 -1.99 -2.19
N ASP A 74 3.57 -1.49 -2.60
CA ASP A 74 4.82 -2.24 -2.42
C ASP A 74 5.31 -2.27 -0.97
N TYR A 75 4.96 -1.29 -0.13
CA TYR A 75 5.22 -1.34 1.30
C TYR A 75 4.46 -2.51 1.95
N VAL A 76 3.19 -2.70 1.62
CA VAL A 76 2.43 -3.85 2.14
C VAL A 76 3.03 -5.18 1.66
N ARG A 77 3.40 -5.27 0.38
CA ARG A 77 4.13 -6.42 -0.18
C ARG A 77 5.43 -6.69 0.58
N LEU A 78 6.21 -5.63 0.91
CA LEU A 78 7.43 -5.71 1.70
C LEU A 78 7.16 -6.25 3.12
N LYS A 79 6.18 -5.68 3.85
CA LYS A 79 5.85 -6.11 5.21
C LYS A 79 5.27 -7.52 5.28
N ALA A 80 4.64 -7.99 4.20
CA ALA A 80 4.16 -9.36 4.07
C ALA A 80 5.29 -10.38 3.79
N GLY A 81 6.54 -9.93 3.61
CA GLY A 81 7.69 -10.80 3.37
C GLY A 81 7.88 -11.20 1.90
N TRP A 82 7.25 -10.48 0.95
CA TRP A 82 7.26 -10.80 -0.47
C TRP A 82 8.01 -9.77 -1.33
N ALA A 83 9.01 -9.09 -0.77
CA ALA A 83 9.89 -8.21 -1.53
C ALA A 83 10.49 -8.95 -2.73
N SER A 84 10.51 -8.31 -3.91
CA SER A 84 11.11 -8.93 -5.10
C SER A 84 12.63 -9.04 -4.93
N PRO A 85 13.26 -10.16 -5.35
CA PRO A 85 14.72 -10.26 -5.42
C PRO A 85 15.36 -9.26 -6.40
N HIS A 86 14.57 -8.62 -7.27
CA HIS A 86 15.05 -7.65 -8.25
C HIS A 86 14.83 -6.19 -7.84
N TRP A 87 14.32 -5.95 -6.63
CA TRP A 87 14.18 -4.59 -6.13
C TRP A 87 15.52 -3.92 -5.95
N VAL A 88 15.53 -2.61 -6.16
CA VAL A 88 16.69 -1.76 -5.91
C VAL A 88 17.10 -1.83 -4.44
N GLN A 89 18.32 -1.40 -4.11
CA GLN A 89 18.77 -1.38 -2.72
C GLN A 89 18.08 -0.26 -1.94
N ARG A 90 17.99 -0.42 -0.61
CA ARG A 90 17.59 0.69 0.29
C ARG A 90 18.54 1.87 0.08
N GLY A 91 18.02 3.09 0.25
CA GLY A 91 18.73 4.31 -0.10
C GLY A 91 18.78 4.60 -1.62
N SER A 92 18.30 3.74 -2.51
CA SER A 92 18.21 4.06 -3.95
C SER A 92 17.14 5.12 -4.26
N GLY A 93 17.18 5.64 -5.49
CA GLY A 93 16.23 6.66 -5.97
C GLY A 93 16.73 8.09 -5.77
N LEU A 94 16.12 9.01 -6.52
CA LEU A 94 16.36 10.45 -6.53
C LEU A 94 15.34 11.22 -5.69
N ARG A 95 14.09 10.76 -5.62
CA ARG A 95 13.01 11.38 -4.83
C ARG A 95 12.12 10.36 -4.13
N TRP A 96 11.48 10.79 -3.05
CA TRP A 96 10.70 9.94 -2.16
C TRP A 96 9.46 9.30 -2.81
N ASN A 97 8.89 9.91 -3.85
CA ASN A 97 7.67 9.47 -4.55
C ASN A 97 7.94 8.95 -5.97
N GLU A 98 9.03 8.21 -6.20
CA GLU A 98 9.23 7.50 -7.47
C GLU A 98 8.31 6.29 -7.63
N GLY A 99 7.78 5.78 -6.53
CA GLY A 99 6.95 4.59 -6.51
C GLY A 99 7.71 3.32 -6.23
N PHE A 100 6.95 2.25 -6.27
CA PHE A 100 7.41 0.88 -6.11
C PHE A 100 8.37 0.71 -4.92
N ALA A 101 9.42 -0.09 -5.07
CA ALA A 101 10.43 -0.38 -4.05
C ALA A 101 11.11 0.88 -3.47
N VAL A 102 11.38 1.90 -4.29
CA VAL A 102 12.06 3.14 -3.84
C VAL A 102 11.22 3.81 -2.75
N THR A 103 9.95 4.06 -3.04
CA THR A 103 9.04 4.67 -2.07
C THR A 103 8.69 3.70 -0.94
N ALA A 104 8.52 2.41 -1.22
CA ALA A 104 8.21 1.41 -0.20
C ALA A 104 9.29 1.33 0.91
N TYR A 105 10.58 1.38 0.55
CA TYR A 105 11.66 1.38 1.54
C TYR A 105 11.73 2.65 2.36
N PHE A 106 11.44 3.80 1.76
CA PHE A 106 11.32 5.06 2.49
C PHE A 106 10.15 5.04 3.47
N LEU A 107 9.00 4.53 3.06
CA LEU A 107 7.83 4.36 3.94
C LEU A 107 8.12 3.38 5.08
N ASP A 108 8.88 2.30 4.84
CA ASP A 108 9.34 1.37 5.88
C ASP A 108 10.31 2.02 6.87
N TYR A 109 11.20 2.90 6.40
CA TYR A 109 12.03 3.74 7.28
C TYR A 109 11.16 4.68 8.14
N CYS A 110 10.20 5.39 7.55
CA CYS A 110 9.29 6.25 8.31
C CYS A 110 8.46 5.46 9.34
N ASN A 111 7.98 4.26 8.99
CA ASN A 111 7.25 3.40 9.93
C ASN A 111 8.15 2.83 11.04
N ALA A 112 9.44 2.65 10.80
CA ALA A 112 10.38 2.25 11.86
C ALA A 112 10.61 3.38 12.88
N LEU A 113 10.48 4.64 12.46
CA LEU A 113 10.57 5.81 13.35
C LEU A 113 9.25 6.09 14.09
N ASN A 114 8.11 5.81 13.45
CA ASN A 114 6.79 5.94 14.03
C ASN A 114 5.90 4.78 13.59
N ASP A 115 5.68 3.82 14.49
CA ASP A 115 4.90 2.63 14.15
C ASP A 115 3.44 3.00 13.83
N GLY A 116 2.96 2.50 12.69
CA GLY A 116 1.63 2.84 12.17
C GLY A 116 1.61 4.01 11.18
N PHE A 117 2.74 4.69 10.95
CA PHE A 117 2.85 5.84 10.05
C PHE A 117 2.13 5.65 8.71
N VAL A 118 2.36 4.52 8.01
CA VAL A 118 1.78 4.29 6.68
C VAL A 118 0.25 4.13 6.75
N ALA A 119 -0.25 3.47 7.80
CA ALA A 119 -1.68 3.33 8.01
C ALA A 119 -2.34 4.68 8.30
N GLU A 120 -1.68 5.55 9.06
CA GLU A 120 -2.16 6.90 9.38
C GLU A 120 -2.14 7.82 8.16
N VAL A 121 -1.09 7.79 7.34
CA VAL A 121 -1.06 8.51 6.05
C VAL A 121 -2.24 8.06 5.18
N ASN A 122 -2.45 6.74 5.03
CA ASN A 122 -3.59 6.22 4.27
C ASN A 122 -4.93 6.71 4.84
N ALA A 123 -5.10 6.72 6.16
CA ALA A 123 -6.33 7.21 6.79
C ALA A 123 -6.57 8.71 6.53
N LEU A 124 -5.51 9.54 6.56
CA LEU A 124 -5.59 10.97 6.24
C LEU A 124 -5.93 11.20 4.76
N MET A 125 -5.51 10.31 3.86
CA MET A 125 -5.81 10.36 2.43
C MET A 125 -7.27 10.07 2.06
N LYS A 126 -8.17 9.85 3.03
CA LYS A 126 -9.58 9.51 2.74
C LYS A 126 -10.29 10.49 1.81
N TYR A 127 -9.96 11.78 1.88
CA TYR A 127 -10.67 12.84 1.13
C TYR A 127 -9.76 13.72 0.27
N TYR A 128 -8.48 13.87 0.60
CA TYR A 128 -7.53 14.72 -0.12
C TYR A 128 -6.10 14.28 0.20
N TYR A 129 -5.11 14.81 -0.51
CA TYR A 129 -3.70 14.61 -0.19
C TYR A 129 -2.96 15.91 0.13
N SER A 130 -2.03 15.85 1.08
CA SER A 130 -1.08 16.93 1.34
C SER A 130 0.21 16.40 1.95
N ASP A 131 1.37 16.90 1.49
CA ASP A 131 2.66 16.59 2.09
C ASP A 131 2.75 17.03 3.57
N SER A 132 1.87 17.94 4.01
CA SER A 132 1.74 18.33 5.42
C SER A 132 1.38 17.17 6.35
N PHE A 133 0.87 16.05 5.82
CA PHE A 133 0.64 14.83 6.61
C PHE A 133 1.94 14.30 7.22
N PHE A 134 3.07 14.39 6.51
CA PHE A 134 4.37 14.00 7.05
C PHE A 134 4.76 14.89 8.24
N VAL A 135 4.56 16.20 8.13
CA VAL A 135 4.81 17.14 9.24
C VAL A 135 3.90 16.82 10.43
N LYS A 136 2.62 16.55 10.18
CA LYS A 136 1.65 16.21 11.22
C LYS A 136 2.02 14.94 11.98
N LEU A 137 2.53 13.92 11.29
CA LEU A 137 2.80 12.60 11.85
C LEU A 137 4.22 12.43 12.38
N MET A 138 5.18 13.17 11.84
CA MET A 138 6.62 12.98 12.10
C MET A 138 7.32 14.24 12.61
N GLY A 139 6.65 15.40 12.61
CA GLY A 139 7.24 16.69 12.97
C GLY A 139 8.24 17.24 11.94
N LYS A 140 8.38 16.59 10.78
CA LYS A 140 9.30 16.96 9.70
C LYS A 140 8.60 16.93 8.35
N SER A 141 9.06 17.76 7.42
CA SER A 141 8.62 17.68 6.02
C SER A 141 9.06 16.36 5.38
N VAL A 142 8.36 15.95 4.32
CA VAL A 142 8.72 14.74 3.57
C VAL A 142 10.13 14.84 2.96
N ASP A 143 10.57 16.05 2.58
CA ASP A 143 11.90 16.27 2.01
C ASP A 143 13.01 16.13 3.07
N GLU A 144 12.80 16.64 4.29
CA GLU A 144 13.73 16.42 5.40
C GLU A 144 13.82 14.94 5.78
N LEU A 145 12.69 14.24 5.84
CA LEU A 145 12.66 12.80 6.09
C LEU A 145 13.36 12.02 4.99
N TRP A 146 13.22 12.44 3.72
CA TRP A 146 13.91 11.80 2.60
C TRP A 146 15.43 11.99 2.69
N ILE A 147 15.90 13.19 3.05
CA ILE A 147 17.32 13.45 3.29
C ILE A 147 17.85 12.55 4.42
N ASP A 148 17.14 12.47 5.54
CA ASP A 148 17.51 11.61 6.68
C ASP A 148 17.56 10.13 6.28
N TYR A 149 16.58 9.67 5.49
CA TYR A 149 16.56 8.32 4.92
C TYR A 149 17.78 8.05 4.05
N LYS A 150 18.14 8.99 3.15
CA LYS A 150 19.31 8.84 2.29
C LYS A 150 20.59 8.74 3.12
N ALA A 151 20.77 9.62 4.10
CA ALA A 151 21.92 9.59 5.00
C ALA A 151 22.01 8.31 5.85
N HIS A 152 20.88 7.67 6.17
CA HIS A 152 20.87 6.40 6.93
C HIS A 152 21.38 5.21 6.12
N TYR A 153 21.32 5.26 4.79
CA TYR A 153 21.68 4.16 3.89
C TYR A 153 22.86 4.51 2.95
N GLU A 154 23.57 5.61 3.21
CA GLU A 154 24.86 5.95 2.60
C GLU A 154 26.02 5.12 3.16
#